data_AF-A0A2V8K6E2-F1
#
_entry.id   AF-A0A2V8K6E2-F1
#
_cell.length_a   1.000
_cell.length_b   1.000
_cell.length_c   1.000
_cell.angle_alpha   90.00
_cell.angle_beta   90.00
_cell.angle_gamma   90.00
#
_symmetry.space_group_name_H-M   'P 1'
#
loop_
_entity.id
_entity.type
_entity.pdbx_description
1 polymer ?
#
loop_
_entity_poly.entity_id
_entity_poly.type
_entity_poly.pdbx_seq_one_letter_code
_entity_poly.pdbx_strand_id
1 'polypeptide(L)'
;YALPTTFIIDRERRIVQKHLGMLHPTITEMEARALAGLDVNASIEKVDPDQPVKLENAAQVTSIPGVDLAHLSPERRLQAVQKLNAEGCTCGCGLTIAKCRIDDPQCPVSLPRARAIVEEIAQQR
;
A
#
# COMPACT_ATOMS: atom_id res chain seq x y z
N TYR A 1 11.50 6.00 -14.71
CA TYR A 1 12.57 5.15 -14.15
C TYR A 1 11.92 3.90 -13.59
N ALA A 2 12.39 2.71 -13.97
CA ALA A 2 11.93 1.45 -13.38
C ALA A 2 13.06 0.86 -12.53
N LEU A 3 12.74 0.44 -11.31
CA LEU A 3 13.69 -0.25 -10.46
C LEU A 3 13.82 -1.72 -10.90
N PRO A 4 15.00 -2.34 -10.78
CA PRO A 4 15.13 -3.78 -11.00
C PRO A 4 14.17 -4.54 -10.06
N THR A 5 13.54 -5.59 -10.56
CA THR A 5 12.59 -6.40 -9.78
C THR A 5 13.06 -7.84 -9.78
N THR A 6 13.16 -8.43 -8.59
CA THR A 6 13.55 -9.84 -8.40
C THR A 6 12.39 -10.60 -7.77
N PHE A 7 12.13 -11.81 -8.25
CA PHE A 7 11.15 -12.72 -7.68
C PHE A 7 11.85 -13.95 -7.13
N ILE A 8 11.44 -14.41 -5.96
CA ILE A 8 11.90 -15.68 -5.39
C ILE A 8 10.79 -16.71 -5.55
N ILE A 9 11.18 -17.89 -6.03
CA ILE A 9 10.27 -18.98 -6.38
C ILE A 9 10.65 -20.20 -5.53
N ASP A 10 9.65 -20.84 -4.92
CA ASP A 10 9.84 -22.07 -4.14
C ASP A 10 9.86 -23.35 -5.00
N ARG A 11 10.02 -24.51 -4.35
CA ARG A 11 10.07 -25.81 -5.03
C ARG A 11 8.73 -26.21 -5.65
N GLU A 12 7.62 -25.69 -5.14
CA GLU A 12 6.29 -25.86 -5.71
C GLU A 12 6.01 -24.92 -6.90
N ARG A 13 7.01 -24.13 -7.32
CA ARG A 13 6.94 -23.14 -8.41
C ARG A 13 6.02 -21.95 -8.10
N ARG A 14 5.87 -21.61 -6.82
CA ARG A 14 5.10 -20.45 -6.36
C ARG A 14 6.03 -19.28 -6.14
N ILE A 15 5.57 -18.07 -6.48
CA ILE A 15 6.27 -16.83 -6.12
C ILE A 15 6.02 -16.59 -4.63
N VAL A 16 7.08 -16.58 -3.84
CA VAL A 16 7.01 -16.43 -2.38
C VAL A 16 7.49 -15.06 -1.90
N GLN A 17 8.29 -14.36 -2.72
CA GLN A 17 8.77 -13.03 -2.41
C GLN A 17 8.97 -12.20 -3.67
N LYS A 18 8.79 -10.89 -3.55
CA LYS A 18 9.11 -9.89 -4.57
C LYS A 18 9.97 -8.78 -3.97
N HIS A 19 11.13 -8.54 -4.57
CA HIS A 19 12.02 -7.43 -4.23
C HIS A 19 11.98 -6.36 -5.30
N LEU A 20 11.90 -5.10 -4.88
CA LEU A 20 11.99 -3.92 -5.76
C LEU A 20 13.27 -3.15 -5.44
N GLY A 21 14.07 -2.86 -6.46
CA GLY A 21 15.35 -2.19 -6.31
C GLY A 21 16.48 -3.15 -5.96
N MET A 22 17.49 -2.62 -5.26
CA MET A 22 18.70 -3.36 -4.92
C MET A 22 18.38 -4.44 -3.88
N LEU A 23 18.87 -5.66 -4.11
CA LEU A 23 18.75 -6.76 -3.15
C LEU A 23 19.63 -6.50 -1.92
N HIS A 24 19.11 -6.84 -0.74
CA HIS A 24 19.86 -6.76 0.49
C HIS A 24 20.45 -8.14 0.82
N PRO A 25 21.79 -8.31 0.85
CA PRO A 25 22.43 -9.62 0.97
C PRO A 25 21.94 -10.46 2.16
N THR A 26 21.76 -9.82 3.31
CA THR A 26 21.28 -10.48 4.53
C THR A 26 19.85 -11.02 4.39
N ILE A 27 18.97 -10.28 3.71
CA ILE A 27 17.58 -10.68 3.51
C ILE A 27 17.54 -11.84 2.53
N THR A 28 18.24 -11.73 1.40
CA THR A 28 18.31 -12.78 0.38
C THR A 28 18.86 -14.09 0.94
N GLU A 29 19.89 -14.04 1.80
CA GLU A 29 20.42 -15.23 2.47
C GLU A 29 19.40 -15.87 3.40
N MET A 30 18.69 -15.08 4.23
CA MET A 30 17.65 -15.61 5.12
C MET A 30 16.52 -16.27 4.34
N GLU A 31 16.07 -15.66 3.24
CA GLU A 31 15.04 -16.20 2.38
C GLU A 31 15.47 -17.52 1.74
N ALA A 32 16.71 -17.59 1.22
CA ALA A 32 17.27 -18.81 0.66
C ALA A 32 17.36 -19.93 1.70
N ARG A 33 17.81 -19.61 2.92
CA ARG A 33 17.87 -20.56 4.05
C ARG A 33 16.50 -21.05 4.45
N ALA A 34 15.53 -20.16 4.60
CA ALA A 34 14.15 -20.52 4.94
C ALA A 34 13.55 -21.47 3.89
N LEU A 35 13.77 -21.21 2.60
CA LEU A 35 13.33 -22.09 1.51
C LEU A 35 14.08 -23.42 1.44
N ALA A 36 15.32 -23.44 1.93
CA ALA A 36 16.09 -24.67 2.09
C ALA A 36 15.70 -25.47 3.35
N GLY A 37 14.78 -24.95 4.19
CA GLY A 37 14.40 -25.57 5.46
C GLY A 37 15.46 -25.45 6.55
N LEU A 38 16.38 -24.48 6.43
CA LEU A 38 17.38 -24.17 7.43
C LEU A 38 16.85 -23.19 8.46
N ASP A 39 17.36 -23.28 9.69
CA ASP A 39 17.03 -22.32 10.74
C ASP A 39 17.40 -20.89 10.34
N VAL A 40 16.47 -19.99 10.62
CA VAL A 40 16.59 -18.54 10.50
C VAL A 40 16.12 -17.90 11.80
N ASN A 41 16.86 -16.90 12.28
CA ASN A 41 16.47 -16.13 13.47
C ASN A 41 15.48 -15.02 13.08
N ALA A 42 14.35 -15.40 12.50
CA ALA A 42 13.31 -14.50 12.04
C ALA A 42 11.93 -15.13 12.18
N SER A 43 10.93 -14.31 12.45
CA SER A 43 9.53 -14.75 12.41
C SER A 43 9.07 -14.80 10.95
N ILE A 44 8.55 -15.95 10.52
CA ILE A 44 8.04 -16.13 9.15
C ILE A 44 6.51 -16.14 9.21
N GLU A 45 5.91 -15.13 8.60
CA GLU A 45 4.47 -15.06 8.40
C GLU A 45 4.15 -15.56 7.00
N LYS A 46 3.32 -16.61 6.90
CA LYS A 46 2.89 -17.18 5.63
C LYS A 46 1.49 -16.67 5.31
N VAL A 47 1.34 -16.03 4.17
CA VAL A 47 0.02 -15.64 3.65
C VAL A 47 -0.64 -16.88 3.04
N ASP A 48 -1.86 -17.17 3.47
CA ASP A 48 -2.68 -18.22 2.87
C ASP A 48 -3.01 -17.84 1.41
N PRO A 49 -2.66 -18.68 0.42
CA PRO A 49 -2.90 -18.38 -1.00
C PRO A 49 -4.39 -18.33 -1.38
N ASP A 50 -5.25 -19.04 -0.65
CA ASP A 50 -6.70 -19.10 -0.92
C ASP A 50 -7.47 -18.04 -0.13
N GLN A 51 -6.83 -17.44 0.88
CA GLN A 51 -7.37 -16.26 1.52
C GLN A 51 -7.16 -15.08 0.57
N PRO A 52 -8.22 -14.35 0.15
CA PRO A 52 -8.05 -13.17 -0.67
C PRO A 52 -7.06 -12.27 0.08
N VAL A 53 -5.96 -11.90 -0.59
CA VAL A 53 -4.96 -10.97 -0.06
C VAL A 53 -5.72 -9.71 0.29
N LYS A 54 -6.15 -9.62 1.55
CA LYS A 54 -6.59 -8.39 2.17
C LYS A 54 -5.29 -7.64 2.26
N LEU A 55 -4.96 -6.93 1.17
CA LEU A 55 -3.93 -5.92 1.16
C LEU A 55 -4.07 -5.24 2.52
N GLU A 56 -3.07 -5.41 3.37
CA GLU A 56 -3.12 -4.91 4.75
C GLU A 56 -3.25 -3.37 4.73
N ASN A 57 -3.07 -2.79 3.54
CA ASN A 57 -3.24 -1.40 3.18
C ASN A 57 -4.51 -1.06 2.36
N ALA A 58 -5.38 -2.01 1.98
CA ALA A 58 -6.66 -1.70 1.30
C ALA A 58 -7.84 -1.59 2.24
N ALA A 59 -7.77 -2.19 3.43
CA ALA A 59 -8.82 -2.10 4.43
C ALA A 59 -8.33 -1.25 5.60
N GLN A 60 -8.82 -0.01 5.63
CA GLN A 60 -8.73 0.96 6.73
C GLN A 60 -7.52 1.91 6.73
N VAL A 61 -7.42 2.75 5.70
CA VAL A 61 -7.00 4.14 5.97
C VAL A 61 -8.17 4.82 6.67
N THR A 62 -8.34 4.57 7.97
CA THR A 62 -9.34 5.25 8.82
C THR A 62 -9.03 6.74 8.97
N SER A 63 -7.79 7.14 8.68
CA SER A 63 -7.36 8.53 8.68
C SER A 63 -6.34 8.78 7.57
N ILE A 64 -6.69 9.65 6.61
CA ILE A 64 -5.73 10.27 5.72
C ILE A 64 -5.25 11.55 6.42
N PRO A 65 -3.94 11.76 6.66
CA PRO A 65 -3.46 12.93 7.39
C PRO A 65 -4.02 14.24 6.82
N GLY A 66 -4.60 15.08 7.67
CA GLY A 66 -5.16 16.39 7.30
C GLY A 66 -6.51 16.37 6.57
N VAL A 67 -7.12 15.19 6.42
CA VAL A 67 -8.43 14.97 5.79
C VAL A 67 -9.38 14.38 6.81
N ASP A 68 -10.48 15.08 7.09
CA ASP A 68 -11.49 14.62 8.02
C ASP A 68 -12.56 13.78 7.30
N LEU A 69 -12.62 12.49 7.65
CA LEU A 69 -13.59 11.52 7.15
C LEU A 69 -14.67 11.20 8.19
N ALA A 70 -14.56 11.73 9.41
CA ALA A 70 -15.42 11.39 10.54
C ALA A 70 -16.86 11.85 10.33
N HIS A 71 -17.04 12.99 9.65
CA HIS A 71 -18.34 13.59 9.36
C HIS A 71 -19.13 12.90 8.23
N LEU A 72 -18.53 11.94 7.50
CA LEU A 72 -19.20 11.18 6.45
C LEU A 72 -19.91 9.94 7.00
N SER A 73 -21.03 9.56 6.36
CA SER A 73 -21.65 8.25 6.56
C SER A 73 -20.69 7.12 6.15
N PRO A 74 -20.83 5.89 6.67
CA PRO A 74 -19.91 4.79 6.35
C PRO A 74 -19.77 4.51 4.85
N GLU A 75 -20.86 4.61 4.09
CA GLU A 75 -20.89 4.41 2.64
C GLU A 75 -20.12 5.52 1.91
N ARG A 76 -20.37 6.78 2.27
CA ARG A 76 -19.67 7.95 1.71
C ARG A 76 -18.19 7.95 2.08
N ARG A 77 -17.85 7.51 3.29
CA ARG A 77 -16.48 7.34 3.74
C ARG A 77 -15.75 6.32 2.86
N LEU A 78 -16.38 5.18 2.58
CA LEU A 78 -15.80 4.16 1.69
C LEU A 78 -15.57 4.72 0.28
N GLN A 79 -16.57 5.42 -0.27
CA GLN A 79 -16.47 6.07 -1.58
C GLN A 79 -15.33 7.11 -1.62
N ALA A 80 -15.18 7.91 -0.56
CA ALA A 80 -14.10 8.90 -0.45
C ALA A 80 -12.73 8.24 -0.41
N VAL A 81 -12.56 7.22 0.43
CA VAL A 81 -11.31 6.46 0.50
C VAL A 81 -10.99 5.81 -0.85
N GLN A 82 -11.98 5.23 -1.54
CA GLN A 82 -11.77 4.65 -2.87
C GLN A 82 -11.32 5.69 -3.90
N LYS A 83 -11.98 6.86 -3.95
CA LYS A 83 -11.61 7.94 -4.89
C LYS A 83 -10.21 8.47 -4.60
N LEU A 84 -9.86 8.66 -3.33
CA LEU A 84 -8.51 9.11 -2.92
C LEU A 84 -7.41 8.09 -3.24
N ASN A 85 -7.73 6.80 -3.21
CA ASN A 85 -6.81 5.73 -3.60
C ASN A 85 -6.72 5.52 -5.12
N ALA A 86 -7.71 5.97 -5.90
CA ALA A 86 -7.71 5.85 -7.35
C ALA A 86 -7.06 7.05 -8.05
N GLU A 87 -7.21 8.24 -7.47
CA GLU A 87 -6.79 9.48 -8.11
C GLU A 87 -5.30 9.77 -7.90
N GLY A 88 -4.58 10.06 -8.98
CA GLY A 88 -3.16 10.39 -8.97
C GLY A 88 -2.87 11.80 -8.45
N CYS A 89 -1.81 11.97 -7.67
CA CYS A 89 -1.35 13.29 -7.25
C CYS A 89 -0.51 13.96 -8.34
N THR A 90 -0.78 15.23 -8.60
CA THR A 90 -0.12 16.04 -9.65
C THR A 90 1.12 16.79 -9.16
N CYS A 91 1.61 16.51 -7.94
CA CYS A 91 2.85 17.12 -7.42
C CYS A 91 4.14 16.57 -8.05
N GLY A 92 4.04 15.55 -8.91
CA GLY A 92 5.18 14.91 -9.58
C GLY A 92 5.68 13.63 -8.90
N CYS A 93 5.07 13.19 -7.79
CA CYS A 93 5.48 11.96 -7.08
C CYS A 93 5.03 10.66 -7.77
N GLY A 94 4.06 10.71 -8.69
CA GLY A 94 3.51 9.52 -9.34
C GLY A 94 2.69 8.60 -8.42
N LEU A 95 2.39 9.06 -7.20
CA LEU A 95 1.57 8.34 -6.22
C LEU A 95 0.10 8.75 -6.31
N THR A 96 -0.79 7.95 -5.73
CA THR A 96 -2.19 8.33 -5.52
C THR A 96 -2.28 9.42 -4.46
N ILE A 97 -3.38 10.17 -4.41
CA ILE A 97 -3.57 11.23 -3.40
C ILE A 97 -3.48 10.63 -1.99
N ALA A 98 -4.14 9.49 -1.73
CA ALA A 98 -4.07 8.82 -0.44
C ALA A 98 -2.62 8.44 -0.06
N LYS A 99 -1.90 7.77 -0.97
CA LYS A 99 -0.50 7.37 -0.74
C LYS A 99 0.41 8.58 -0.55
N CYS A 100 0.22 9.64 -1.35
CA CYS A 100 0.98 10.88 -1.23
C CYS A 100 0.76 11.56 0.14
N ARG A 101 -0.46 11.53 0.69
CA ARG A 101 -0.75 12.08 2.03
C ARG A 101 -0.13 11.26 3.16
N ILE A 102 -0.02 9.94 2.99
CA ILE A 102 0.60 9.03 3.95
C ILE A 102 2.12 9.21 3.94
N ASP A 103 2.72 9.23 2.74
CA ASP A 103 4.17 9.30 2.57
C ASP A 103 4.73 10.72 2.75
N ASP A 104 3.97 11.74 2.33
CA ASP A 104 4.31 13.16 2.49
C ASP A 104 3.09 13.99 2.97
N PRO A 105 2.85 14.02 4.29
CA PRO A 105 1.80 14.83 4.90
C PRO A 105 1.98 16.34 4.71
N GLN A 106 3.11 16.83 4.19
CA GLN A 106 3.35 18.25 3.93
C GLN A 106 3.21 18.62 2.45
N CYS A 107 2.90 17.67 1.57
CA CYS A 107 2.70 17.93 0.15
C CYS A 107 1.60 18.99 -0.07
N PRO A 108 1.91 20.15 -0.70
CA PRO A 108 0.97 21.27 -0.82
C PRO A 108 -0.15 21.02 -1.84
N VAL A 109 0.00 20.02 -2.71
CA VAL A 109 -0.98 19.69 -3.78
C VAL A 109 -1.97 18.62 -3.32
N SER A 110 -1.49 17.60 -2.60
CA SER A 110 -2.32 16.46 -2.21
C SER A 110 -3.38 16.84 -1.17
N LEU A 111 -3.08 17.75 -0.24
CA LEU A 111 -4.01 18.14 0.83
C LEU A 111 -5.25 18.90 0.30
N PRO A 112 -5.13 19.99 -0.48
CA PRO A 112 -6.29 20.68 -1.04
C PRO A 112 -7.15 19.76 -1.91
N ARG A 113 -6.50 18.91 -2.72
CA ARG A 113 -7.22 17.98 -3.59
C ARG A 113 -7.97 16.91 -2.78
N ALA A 114 -7.35 16.38 -1.73
CA ALA A 114 -7.99 15.39 -0.89
C ALA A 114 -9.24 15.95 -0.17
N ARG A 115 -9.17 17.20 0.28
CA ARG A 115 -10.34 17.90 0.88
C ARG A 115 -11.45 18.13 -0.14
N ALA A 116 -11.11 18.58 -1.35
CA ALA A 116 -12.10 18.78 -2.41
C ALA A 116 -12.86 17.48 -2.74
N ILE A 117 -12.15 16.35 -2.82
CA ILE A 117 -12.76 15.04 -3.07
C ILE A 117 -13.74 14.65 -1.96
N VAL A 118 -13.37 14.89 -0.69
CA VAL A 118 -14.24 14.61 0.46
C VAL A 118 -15.47 15.51 0.47
N GLU A 119 -15.31 16.79 0.17
CA GLU A 119 -16.41 17.76 0.08
C GLU A 119 -17.37 17.42 -1.06
N GLU A 120 -16.87 17.05 -2.24
CA GLU A 120 -17.67 16.58 -3.38
C GLU A 120 -18.56 15.39 -2.97
N ILE A 121 -18.00 14.42 -2.25
CA ILE A 121 -18.72 13.22 -1.81
C ILE A 121 -19.69 13.53 -0.66
N ALA A 122 -19.35 14.51 0.20
CA ALA A 122 -20.27 14.98 1.23
C ALA A 122 -21.53 15.63 0.63
N GLN A 123 -21.39 16.31 -0.52
CA GLN A 123 -22.45 17.04 -1.21
C GLN A 123 -23.23 16.21 -2.23
N GLN A 124 -22.71 15.05 -2.64
CA GLN A 124 -23.44 14.11 -3.49
C GLN A 124 -24.71 13.62 -2.77
N ARG A 125 -25.87 13.94 -3.36
CA ARG A 125 -27.19 13.53 -2.89
C ARG A 125 -27.45 12.06 -3.16
#